data_AF-A0A832RIE4-F1
#
_entry.id   AF-A0A832RIE4-F1
#
_cell.length_a   1.000
_cell.length_b   1.000
_cell.length_c   1.000
_cell.angle_alpha   90.00
_cell.angle_beta   90.00
_cell.angle_gamma   90.00
#
_symmetry.space_group_name_H-M   'P 1'
#
loop_
_entity.id
_entity.type
_entity.pdbx_description
1 polymer ?
#
loop_
_entity_poly.entity_id
_entity_poly.type
_entity_poly.pdbx_seq_one_letter_code
_entity_poly.pdbx_strand_id
1 'polypeptide(L)' 'MEELKQKIKNAYSIKFKKAERGKVDLLITWLDVHGSMHSKSFVVDAGQVLEF' A
#
# COMPACT_ATOMS: atom_id res chain seq x y z
N MET A 1 -10.74 1.53 -2.20
CA MET A 1 -10.63 0.82 -0.90
C MET A 1 -10.36 -0.68 -1.10
N GLU A 2 -11.16 -1.39 -1.90
CA GLU A 2 -10.96 -2.84 -2.14
C GLU A 2 -9.60 -3.17 -2.77
N GLU A 3 -9.17 -2.40 -3.78
CA GLU A 3 -7.87 -2.61 -4.44
C GLU A 3 -6.69 -2.50 -3.45
N LEU A 4 -6.70 -1.48 -2.58
CA LEU A 4 -5.64 -1.26 -1.59
C LEU A 4 -5.49 -2.47 -0.66
N LYS A 5 -6.61 -2.98 -0.13
CA LYS A 5 -6.58 -4.16 0.76
C LYS A 5 -6.00 -5.38 0.05
N GLN A 6 -6.43 -5.65 -1.18
CA GLN A 6 -5.89 -6.76 -1.98
C GLN A 6 -4.39 -6.60 -2.26
N LYS A 7 -3.91 -5.38 -2.50
CA LYS A 7 -2.47 -5.13 -2.70
C LYS A 7 -1.66 -5.25 -1.41
N ILE A 8 -2.19 -4.82 -0.27
CA ILE A 8 -1.56 -5.04 1.05
C ILE A 8 -1.44 -6.53 1.34
N LYS A 9 -2.50 -7.31 1.10
CA LYS A 9 -2.54 -8.76 1.38
C LYS A 9 -1.48 -9.54 0.60
N ASN A 10 -1.10 -9.04 -0.57
CA ASN A 10 -0.08 -9.63 -1.44
C ASN A 10 1.22 -8.82 -1.47
N ALA A 11 1.41 -7.88 -0.55
CA ALA A 11 2.57 -6.99 -0.57
C ALA A 11 3.84 -7.72 -0.13
N TYR A 12 4.91 -7.54 -0.90
CA TYR A 12 6.26 -7.89 -0.49
C TYR A 12 6.90 -6.79 0.36
N SER A 13 6.59 -5.53 0.07
CA SER A 13 7.12 -4.37 0.80
C SER A 13 6.10 -3.24 0.83
N ILE A 14 5.99 -2.57 1.99
CA ILE A 14 5.21 -1.35 2.18
C ILE A 14 6.15 -0.28 2.74
N LYS A 15 6.26 0.87 2.07
CA LYS A 15 7.10 1.99 2.49
C LYS A 15 6.27 3.24 2.68
N PHE A 16 6.61 4.01 3.71
CA PHE A 16 6.07 5.36 3.91
C PHE A 16 6.88 6.35 3.07
N LYS A 17 6.22 7.01 2.11
CA LYS A 17 6.86 8.05 1.30
C LYS A 17 6.81 9.41 1.98
N LYS A 18 5.63 9.78 2.48
CA LYS A 18 5.36 11.06 3.11
C LYS A 18 4.20 10.93 4.09
N ALA A 19 4.26 11.65 5.20
CA ALA A 19 3.12 11.89 6.06
C ALA A 19 2.80 13.39 6.02
N GLU A 20 1.55 13.70 5.67
CA GLU A 20 0.97 15.04 5.76
C GLU A 20 -0.10 15.05 6.85
N ARG A 21 -0.61 16.23 7.22
CA ARG A 21 -1.58 16.35 8.29
C ARG A 21 -2.84 15.53 7.97
N GLY A 22 -3.01 14.42 8.68
CA GLY A 22 -4.13 13.50 8.51
C GLY A 22 -4.02 12.51 7.35
N LYS A 23 -2.91 12.51 6.57
CA LYS A 23 -2.75 11.62 5.41
C LYS A 23 -1.36 10.99 5.34
N VAL A 24 -1.29 9.77 4.83
CA VAL A 24 -0.04 9.03 4.66
C VAL A 24 0.03 8.49 3.23
N ASP A 25 1.11 8.80 2.52
CA ASP A 25 1.44 8.21 1.22
C ASP A 25 2.23 6.91 1.41
N LEU A 26 1.63 5.81 1.01
CA LEU A 26 2.16 4.46 1.06
C LEU A 26 2.58 4.02 -0.34
N LEU A 27 3.84 3.61 -0.49
CA LEU A 27 4.29 2.85 -1.64
C LEU A 27 4.18 1.36 -1.33
N ILE A 28 3.31 0.67 -2.05
CA ILE A 28 3.15 -0.78 -1.94
C ILE A 28 3.83 -1.43 -3.14
N THR A 29 4.67 -2.41 -2.86
CA THR A 29 5.37 -3.22 -3.85
C THR A 29 4.95 -4.69 -3.70
N TRP A 30 4.58 -5.32 -4.80
CA TRP A 30 4.19 -6.74 -4.86
C TRP A 30 4.83 -7.43 -6.08
N LEU A 31 4.88 -8.76 -6.05
CA LEU A 31 5.26 -9.59 -7.19
C LEU A 31 3.99 -10.13 -7.85
N ASP A 32 3.95 -10.19 -9.18
CA ASP A 32 2.90 -10.95 -9.87
C ASP A 32 3.24 -12.45 -9.93
N VAL A 33 2.35 -13.25 -10.51
CA VAL A 33 2.50 -14.71 -10.64
C VAL A 33 3.72 -15.13 -11.47
N HIS A 34 4.30 -14.21 -12.24
CA HIS A 34 5.51 -14.43 -13.04
C HIS A 34 6.77 -13.91 -12.33
N GLY A 35 6.65 -13.44 -11.08
CA GLY A 35 7.74 -12.87 -10.31
C GLY A 35 8.12 -11.44 -10.72
N SER A 36 7.33 -10.77 -11.57
CA SER A 36 7.61 -9.39 -11.96
C SER A 36 7.24 -8.44 -10.83
N MET A 37 8.11 -7.47 -10.56
CA MET A 37 7.89 -6.50 -9.49
C MET A 37 7.04 -5.33 -9.95
N HIS A 38 5.98 -5.05 -9.20
CA HIS A 38 5.07 -3.93 -9.42
C HIS A 38 5.05 -3.02 -8.21
N SER A 39 4.78 -1.74 -8.42
CA SER A 39 4.58 -0.80 -7.31
C SER A 39 3.48 0.21 -7.60
N LYS A 40 2.74 0.59 -6.57
CA LYS A 40 1.69 1.62 -6.64
C LYS A 40 1.62 2.41 -5.35
N SER A 41 1.39 3.72 -5.49
CA SER A 41 1.26 4.62 -4.34
C SER A 41 -0.22 4.75 -3.97
N PHE A 42 -0.49 4.79 -2.67
CA PHE A 42 -1.83 4.94 -2.12
C PHE A 42 -1.79 5.97 -1.00
N VAL A 43 -2.75 6.89 -1.01
CA VAL A 43 -2.93 7.83 0.08
C VAL A 43 -4.02 7.30 0.99
N VAL A 44 -3.69 7.14 2.27
CA VAL A 44 -4.63 6.70 3.32
C VAL A 44 -4.74 7.75 4.40
N ASP A 45 -5.82 7.71 5.17
CA ASP A 45 -5.96 8.60 6.32
C ASP A 45 -5.05 8.14 7.45
N ALA A 46 -4.40 9.08 8.12
CA ALA A 46 -3.53 8.78 9.25
C ALA A 46 -4.37 8.23 10.42
N GLY A 47 -3.92 7.12 11.02
CA GLY A 47 -4.65 6.44 12.09
C GLY A 47 -5.74 5.49 11.62
N GLN A 48 -5.97 5.38 10.30
CA GLN A 48 -6.88 4.39 9.75
C GLN A 48 -6.35 2.96 9.96
N VAL A 49 -7.18 2.10 10.55
CA VAL A 49 -6.91 0.66 10.61
C VAL A 49 -7.41 0.02 9.31
N LEU A 50 -6.54 -0.70 8.62
CA LEU A 50 -6.87 -1.47 7.43
C LEU A 50 -6.97 -2.95 7.81
N GLU A 51 -8.19 -3.44 8.03
CA GLU A 51 -8.45 -4.87 8.29
C GLU A 51 -8.55 -5.67 6.98
N PHE A 52 -7.95 -6.87 6.96
CA PHE A 52 -7.89 -7.76 5.80
C PHE A 52 -7.81 -9.25 6.17
#